data_AF-A0AA96UZB9-F1
#
_entry.id   AF-A0AA96UZB9-F1
#
_cell.length_a   1.000
_cell.length_b   1.000
_cell.length_c   1.000
_cell.angle_alpha   90.00
_cell.angle_beta   90.00
_cell.angle_gamma   90.00
#
_symmetry.space_group_name_H-M   'P 1'
#
loop_
_entity.id
_entity.type
_entity.pdbx_description
1 polymer ?
#
loop_
_entity_poly.entity_id
_entity_poly.type
_entity_poly.pdbx_seq_one_letter_code
_entity_poly.pdbx_strand_id
1 'polypeptide(L)' 'MTEATKLTVIGSRLAKPGETFFFMGEKDECKRCNIRGTCLNLDSGKKYEIVSVRNDNLLKCALHDGGVLAVDVISVD' A
#
# COMPACT_ATOMS: atom_id res chain seq x y z
N MET A 1 -23.75 -0.33 4.57
CA MET A 1 -23.03 0.47 3.56
C MET A 1 -21.62 -0.05 3.58
N THR A 2 -21.21 -0.81 2.57
CA THR A 2 -19.81 -1.27 2.46
C THR A 2 -19.01 -0.11 1.93
N GLU A 3 -18.11 0.46 2.73
CA GLU A 3 -17.10 1.38 2.21
C GLU A 3 -16.32 0.68 1.08
N ALA A 4 -16.14 1.37 -0.04
CA ALA A 4 -15.43 0.80 -1.17
C ALA A 4 -13.94 0.70 -0.82
N THR A 5 -13.45 -0.53 -0.67
CA THR A 5 -12.03 -0.77 -0.40
C THR A 5 -11.22 -0.70 -1.68
N LYS A 6 -9.95 -0.30 -1.56
CA LYS A 6 -8.99 -0.22 -2.66
C LYS A 6 -7.82 -1.16 -2.40
N LEU A 7 -7.50 -2.00 -3.38
CA LEU A 7 -6.32 -2.84 -3.34
C LEU A 7 -5.06 -2.02 -3.59
N THR A 8 -4.07 -2.12 -2.71
CA THR A 8 -2.73 -1.54 -2.89
C THR A 8 -1.65 -2.45 -2.28
N VAL A 9 -0.41 -2.00 -2.25
CA VAL A 9 0.69 -2.65 -1.51
C VAL A 9 1.30 -1.69 -0.49
N ILE A 10 1.74 -2.23 0.65
CA ILE A 10 2.44 -1.47 1.69
C ILE A 10 3.63 -2.28 2.23
N GLY A 11 4.65 -1.59 2.74
CA GLY A 11 5.78 -2.22 3.44
C GLY A 11 5.30 -3.27 4.44
N SER A 12 5.88 -4.48 4.38
CA SER A 12 5.43 -5.65 5.15
C SER A 12 5.36 -5.39 6.66
N ARG A 13 6.25 -4.54 7.19
CA ARG A 13 6.26 -4.14 8.61
C ARG A 13 5.02 -3.36 9.06
N LEU A 14 4.36 -2.66 8.13
CA LEU A 14 3.15 -1.86 8.36
C LEU A 14 1.87 -2.57 7.90
N ALA A 15 1.96 -3.73 7.24
CA ALA A 15 0.81 -4.45 6.69
C ALA A 15 -0.01 -5.14 7.80
N LYS A 16 -0.76 -4.37 8.58
CA LYS A 16 -1.62 -4.83 9.68
C LYS A 16 -2.96 -4.08 9.65
N PRO A 17 -4.10 -4.77 9.80
CA PRO A 17 -5.39 -4.11 9.89
C PRO A 17 -5.45 -3.10 11.05
N GLY A 18 -6.10 -1.96 10.83
CA GLY A 18 -6.19 -0.83 11.76
C GLY A 18 -5.01 0.14 11.73
N GLU A 19 -3.88 -0.22 11.08
CA GLU A 19 -2.80 0.74 10.86
C GLU A 19 -3.21 1.79 9.82
N THR A 20 -2.75 3.02 10.03
CA THR A 20 -3.01 4.13 9.11
C THR A 20 -1.71 4.73 8.60
N PHE A 21 -1.74 5.22 7.36
CA PHE A 21 -0.56 5.81 6.73
C PHE A 21 -0.97 6.94 5.77
N PHE A 22 -0.05 7.88 5.57
CA PHE A 22 -0.14 8.86 4.48
C PHE A 22 0.54 8.30 3.25
N PHE A 23 -0.19 8.27 2.13
CA PHE A 23 0.40 7.88 0.86
C PHE A 23 1.16 9.06 0.25
N MET A 24 2.47 8.94 0.08
CA MET A 24 3.33 10.05 -0.36
C MET A 24 3.63 10.06 -1.86
N GLY A 25 3.11 9.09 -2.62
CA GLY A 25 3.34 8.99 -4.05
C GLY A 25 4.68 8.34 -4.44
N GLU A 26 5.09 8.63 -5.67
CA GLU A 26 6.22 7.99 -6.33
C GLU A 26 7.60 8.43 -5.78
N LYS A 27 8.60 7.53 -5.87
CA LYS A 27 10.03 7.82 -5.72
C LYS A 27 10.82 7.35 -6.94
N ASP A 28 12.07 7.77 -7.07
CA ASP A 28 12.91 7.46 -8.23
C ASP A 28 13.12 5.95 -8.46
N GLU A 29 13.17 5.18 -7.38
CA GLU A 29 13.29 3.73 -7.37
C GLU A 29 12.09 3.02 -8.03
N CYS A 30 10.94 3.71 -8.14
CA CYS A 30 9.73 3.16 -8.74
C CYS A 30 9.79 3.08 -10.27
N LYS A 31 10.69 3.82 -10.93
CA LYS A 31 10.75 3.97 -12.41
C LYS A 31 10.85 2.64 -13.17
N ARG A 32 11.38 1.58 -12.54
CA ARG A 32 11.51 0.23 -13.13
C ARG A 32 10.82 -0.85 -12.29
N CYS A 33 9.86 -0.48 -11.45
CA CYS A 33 9.22 -1.39 -10.51
C CYS A 33 8.05 -2.16 -11.16
N ASN A 34 8.06 -3.50 -11.06
CA ASN A 34 7.05 -4.37 -11.65
C ASN A 34 5.65 -4.21 -11.04
N ILE A 35 5.55 -3.70 -9.81
CA ILE A 35 4.29 -3.51 -9.08
C ILE A 35 3.89 -2.05 -8.97
N ARG A 36 4.52 -1.17 -9.76
CA ARG A 36 4.31 0.29 -9.74
C ARG A 36 2.84 0.67 -9.87
N GLY A 37 2.10 0.02 -10.77
CA GLY A 37 0.68 0.31 -11.00
C GLY A 37 -0.17 0.08 -9.75
N THR A 38 0.04 -1.03 -9.04
CA THR A 38 -0.70 -1.34 -7.80
C THR A 38 -0.22 -0.50 -6.62
N CYS A 39 1.07 -0.16 -6.55
CA CYS A 39 1.65 0.65 -5.49
C CYS A 39 1.24 2.13 -5.58
N LEU A 40 1.22 2.68 -6.80
CA LEU A 40 0.97 4.11 -7.05
C LEU A 40 -0.47 4.42 -7.47
N ASN A 41 -1.42 3.55 -7.09
CA ASN A 41 -2.82 3.76 -7.44
C ASN A 41 -3.57 4.65 -6.45
N LEU A 42 -2.96 5.09 -5.35
CA LEU A 42 -3.58 5.93 -4.31
C LEU A 42 -3.36 7.44 -4.58
N ASP A 43 -4.17 8.28 -3.93
CA ASP A 43 -4.03 9.73 -4.03
C ASP A 43 -2.93 10.22 -3.08
N SER A 44 -1.96 10.95 -3.62
CA SER A 44 -0.84 11.46 -2.81
C SER A 44 -1.31 12.52 -1.81
N GLY A 45 -0.75 12.47 -0.60
CA GLY A 45 -1.11 13.35 0.51
C GLY A 45 -2.35 12.93 1.31
N LYS A 46 -3.07 11.87 0.88
CA LYS A 46 -4.22 11.35 1.62
C LYS A 46 -3.83 10.31 2.66
N LYS A 47 -4.63 10.23 3.73
CA LYS A 47 -4.54 9.21 4.76
C LYS A 47 -5.41 8.01 4.37
N TYR A 48 -4.87 6.82 4.61
CA TYR A 48 -5.55 5.55 4.38
C TYR A 48 -5.46 4.68 5.63
N GLU A 49 -6.48 3.87 5.86
CA GLU A 49 -6.51 2.80 6.86
C GLU A 49 -6.46 1.44 6.17
N ILE A 50 -5.65 0.54 6.71
CA ILE A 50 -5.59 -0.86 6.28
C ILE A 50 -6.77 -1.60 6.90
N VAL A 51 -7.66 -2.15 6.07
CA VAL A 51 -8.80 -2.94 6.53
C VAL A 51 -8.56 -4.44 6.44
N SER A 52 -7.66 -4.89 5.54
CA SER A 52 -7.30 -6.30 5.44
C SER A 52 -5.91 -6.48 4.80
N VAL A 53 -5.27 -7.61 5.09
CA VAL A 53 -4.08 -8.11 4.38
C VAL A 53 -4.54 -9.29 3.53
N ARG A 54 -4.30 -9.23 2.21
CA ARG A 54 -4.86 -10.19 1.26
C ARG A 54 -4.23 -11.58 1.36
N ASN A 55 -2.91 -11.63 1.52
CA ASN A 55 -2.11 -12.85 1.66
C ASN A 55 -0.71 -12.49 2.18
N ASP A 56 0.12 -13.51 2.38
CA ASP A 56 1.52 -13.43 2.82
C ASP A 56 2.52 -13.42 1.64
N ASN A 57 2.05 -13.21 0.40
CA ASN A 57 2.92 -13.20 -0.77
C ASN A 57 3.80 -11.94 -0.79
N LEU A 58 5.04 -12.09 -0.36
CA LEU A 58 5.98 -10.98 -0.25
C LEU A 58 6.50 -10.53 -1.62
N LEU A 59 6.27 -9.27 -1.95
CA LEU A 59 6.72 -8.66 -3.19
C LEU A 59 7.95 -7.79 -2.92
N LYS A 60 8.94 -7.87 -3.81
CA LYS A 60 10.17 -7.09 -3.71
C LYS A 60 9.90 -5.61 -4.02
N CYS A 61 10.41 -4.73 -3.18
CA CYS A 61 10.40 -3.29 -3.38
C CYS A 61 11.74 -2.71 -2.93
N ALA A 62 12.32 -1.79 -3.71
CA ALA A 62 13.62 -1.19 -3.40
C ALA A 62 13.56 -0.21 -2.19
N LEU A 63 12.38 0.33 -1.88
CA LEU A 63 12.19 1.27 -0.75
C LEU A 63 11.91 0.57 0.58
N HIS A 64 11.46 -0.67 0.54
CA HIS A 64 11.08 -1.44 1.72
C HIS A 64 11.99 -2.66 1.80
N ASP A 65 12.99 -2.59 2.68
CA ASP A 65 13.97 -3.66 2.95
C ASP A 65 13.31 -5.01 3.25
N GLY A 66 12.18 -5.00 3.96
CA GLY A 66 11.35 -6.16 4.26
C GLY A 66 10.35 -6.55 3.17
N GLY A 67 10.36 -5.93 1.99
CA GLY A 67 9.36 -6.11 0.94
C GLY A 67 8.01 -5.46 1.25
N VAL A 68 7.03 -5.70 0.38
CA VAL A 68 5.66 -5.19 0.50
C VAL A 68 4.63 -6.32 0.41
N LEU A 69 3.46 -6.12 1.02
CA LEU A 69 2.31 -7.03 1.00
C LEU A 69 1.09 -6.34 0.41
N ALA A 70 0.21 -7.12 -0.21
CA ALA A 70 -1.05 -6.64 -0.75
C ALA A 70 -2.08 -6.44 0.36
N VAL A 71 -2.70 -5.26 0.38
CA VAL A 71 -3.67 -4.84 1.41
C VAL A 71 -4.89 -4.19 0.76
N ASP A 72 -6.05 -4.35 1.41
CA ASP A 72 -7.20 -3.52 1.12
C ASP A 72 -7.20 -2.32 2.06
N VAL A 73 -7.47 -1.14 1.52
CA VAL A 73 -7.50 0.12 2.28
C VAL A 73 -8.77 0.91 2.03
N ILE A 74 -9.11 1.77 2.99
CA ILE A 74 -10.13 2.82 2.86
C ILE A 74 -9.48 4.18 3.03
N SER A 75 -9.99 5.21 2.35
CA SER A 75 -9.57 6.59 2.61
C SER A 75 -10.13 7.07 3.94
N VAL A 76 -9.29 7.70 4.74
CA VAL A 76 -9.71 8.36 5.98
C VAL A 76 -9.63 9.86 5.73
N ASP A 77 -10.76 10.53 5.84
CA ASP A 77 -10.84 11.99 5.78
C ASP A 77 -10.34 12.66 7.08
#